data_AF-A0A2T0BBV2-F1
#
_entry.id   AF-A0A2T0BBV2-F1
#
_cell.length_a   1.000
_cell.length_b   1.000
_cell.length_c   1.000
_cell.angle_alpha   90.00
_cell.angle_beta   90.00
_cell.angle_gamma   90.00
#
_symmetry.space_group_name_H-M   'P 1'
#
loop_
_entity.id
_entity.type
_entity.pdbx_description
1 polymer ?
#
loop_
_entity_poly.entity_id
_entity_poly.type
_entity_poly.pdbx_seq_one_letter_code
_entity_poly.pdbx_strand_id
1 'polypeptide(L)'
;MLTKIQLLTQNEMPKISDISLLLYIEFFEENFHGKIYEYKLNNGWIVRLNMDKSRIHHLLGIQHIDSKSINKKTFINDIKNYTITIDALRDSKGKKDRFNDMKDRILMFSCLNYLLENCTYFYVDTGKVPKSMVPADFLLFNKISEKGVQLAIEKNKDNEFYKAVSLLVTRAASYDKHIADLDNYQVVELNIWGCNNKLIKNIYYSNEVEKEIAATNNRFLNYLKK
;
A
#
# COMPACT_ATOMS: atom_id res chain seq x y z
N MET A 1 8.44 19.49 -3.94
CA MET A 1 7.18 18.97 -3.36
C MET A 1 6.39 18.27 -4.45
N LEU A 2 5.99 17.03 -4.20
CA LEU A 2 5.14 16.22 -5.07
C LEU A 2 3.72 16.78 -5.10
N THR A 3 3.03 16.54 -6.21
CA THR A 3 1.61 16.79 -6.38
C THR A 3 0.80 15.50 -6.27
N LYS A 4 -0.52 15.61 -6.07
CA LYS A 4 -1.43 14.45 -6.06
C LYS A 4 -1.37 13.62 -7.34
N ILE A 5 -1.18 14.28 -8.48
CA ILE A 5 -1.03 13.61 -9.78
C ILE A 5 0.27 12.80 -9.81
N GLN A 6 1.37 13.36 -9.32
CA GLN A 6 2.65 12.63 -9.23
C GLN A 6 2.57 11.44 -8.27
N LEU A 7 1.78 11.53 -7.19
CA LEU A 7 1.55 10.40 -6.27
C LEU A 7 0.82 9.21 -6.91
N LEU A 8 0.09 9.38 -8.01
CA LEU A 8 -0.54 8.26 -8.73
C LEU A 8 0.50 7.33 -9.38
N THR A 9 1.64 7.87 -9.78
CA THR A 9 2.70 7.13 -10.48
C THR A 9 3.99 6.99 -9.68
N GLN A 10 4.03 7.49 -8.44
CA GLN A 10 5.21 7.45 -7.59
C GLN A 10 5.55 6.00 -7.22
N ASN A 11 6.76 5.56 -7.63
CA ASN A 11 7.29 4.23 -7.41
C ASN A 11 8.70 4.24 -6.81
N GLU A 12 9.08 5.35 -6.17
CA GLU A 12 10.34 5.54 -5.47
C GLU A 12 10.14 6.29 -4.16
N MET A 13 11.03 6.08 -3.19
CA MET A 13 10.98 6.81 -1.93
C MET A 13 11.34 8.29 -2.14
N PRO A 14 10.43 9.24 -1.86
CA PRO A 14 10.72 10.65 -2.03
C PRO A 14 11.60 11.19 -0.88
N LYS A 15 12.07 12.43 -1.01
CA LYS A 15 12.69 13.14 0.12
C LYS A 15 11.61 13.69 1.03
N ILE A 16 11.98 13.97 2.29
CA ILE A 16 11.04 14.56 3.25
C ILE A 16 10.55 15.96 2.84
N SER A 17 11.38 16.72 2.12
CA SER A 17 11.01 18.03 1.56
C SER A 17 10.00 17.95 0.41
N ASP A 18 9.77 16.74 -0.12
CA ASP A 18 8.87 16.54 -1.24
C ASP A 18 7.43 16.28 -0.81
N ILE A 19 7.15 16.13 0.49
CA ILE A 19 5.84 15.70 0.97
C ILE A 19 5.33 16.61 2.08
N SER A 20 4.01 16.59 2.28
CA SER A 20 3.34 17.15 3.45
C SER A 20 2.25 16.18 3.90
N LEU A 21 1.86 16.27 5.18
CA LEU A 21 0.75 15.43 5.67
C LEU A 21 -0.58 15.83 5.01
N LEU A 22 -0.77 17.11 4.72
CA LEU A 22 -1.96 17.60 4.01
C LEU A 22 -2.06 16.98 2.61
N LEU A 23 -0.96 16.94 1.86
CA LEU A 23 -0.89 16.29 0.55
C LEU A 23 -1.37 14.84 0.64
N TYR A 24 -0.94 14.08 1.64
CA TYR A 24 -1.37 12.70 1.83
C TYR A 24 -2.84 12.54 2.20
N ILE A 25 -3.38 13.42 3.05
CA ILE A 25 -4.81 13.41 3.39
C ILE A 25 -5.65 13.67 2.14
N GLU A 26 -5.34 14.73 1.39
CA GLU A 26 -6.09 15.09 0.19
C GLU A 26 -5.97 14.02 -0.90
N PHE A 27 -4.75 13.52 -1.12
CA PHE A 27 -4.51 12.43 -2.05
C PHE A 27 -5.35 11.20 -1.69
N PHE A 28 -5.42 10.85 -0.41
CA PHE A 28 -6.15 9.67 0.02
C PHE A 28 -7.66 9.81 -0.07
N GLU A 29 -8.20 10.95 0.35
CA GLU A 29 -9.64 11.21 0.25
C GLU A 29 -10.11 11.24 -1.22
N GLU A 30 -9.29 11.74 -2.15
CA GLU A 30 -9.66 11.80 -3.56
C GLU A 30 -9.44 10.49 -4.31
N ASN A 31 -8.40 9.72 -3.95
CA ASN A 31 -7.94 8.60 -4.77
C ASN A 31 -8.17 7.22 -4.18
N PHE A 32 -8.42 7.09 -2.88
CA PHE A 32 -8.65 5.78 -2.24
C PHE A 32 -9.98 5.69 -1.52
N HIS A 33 -10.38 6.74 -0.80
CA HIS A 33 -11.58 6.70 0.02
C HIS A 33 -12.84 6.41 -0.81
N GLY A 34 -13.63 5.43 -0.37
CA GLY A 34 -14.87 5.03 -1.05
C GLY A 34 -14.65 4.16 -2.28
N LYS A 35 -13.41 3.77 -2.58
CA LYS A 35 -13.10 2.80 -3.64
C LYS A 35 -12.93 1.39 -3.09
N ILE A 36 -13.30 0.42 -3.91
CA ILE A 36 -13.07 -1.01 -3.66
C ILE A 36 -12.06 -1.51 -4.69
N TYR A 37 -11.00 -2.14 -4.20
CA TYR A 37 -10.01 -2.82 -5.00
C TYR A 37 -10.32 -4.32 -4.96
N GLU A 38 -10.85 -4.85 -6.04
CA GLU A 38 -11.15 -6.27 -6.19
C GLU A 38 -10.04 -6.94 -6.98
N TYR A 39 -9.28 -7.79 -6.29
CA TYR A 39 -8.18 -8.56 -6.84
C TYR A 39 -8.61 -9.98 -7.09
N LYS A 40 -8.35 -10.48 -8.29
CA LYS A 40 -8.37 -11.91 -8.59
C LYS A 40 -6.95 -12.43 -8.55
N LEU A 41 -6.72 -13.45 -7.74
CA LEU A 41 -5.43 -14.09 -7.58
C LEU A 41 -5.31 -15.33 -8.49
N ASN A 42 -4.08 -15.74 -8.81
CA ASN A 42 -3.79 -16.89 -9.66
C ASN A 42 -4.28 -18.24 -9.11
N ASN A 43 -4.53 -18.34 -7.81
CA ASN A 43 -5.15 -19.51 -7.18
C ASN A 43 -6.70 -19.46 -7.19
N GLY A 44 -7.30 -18.45 -7.82
CA GLY A 44 -8.75 -18.26 -7.92
C GLY A 44 -9.38 -17.48 -6.76
N TRP A 45 -8.62 -17.09 -5.74
CA TRP A 45 -9.16 -16.25 -4.66
C TRP A 45 -9.53 -14.85 -5.15
N ILE A 46 -10.62 -14.33 -4.58
CA ILE A 46 -11.06 -12.96 -4.81
C ILE A 46 -10.92 -12.19 -3.49
N VAL A 47 -10.14 -11.12 -3.53
CA VAL A 47 -9.89 -10.24 -2.39
C VAL A 47 -10.49 -8.87 -2.68
N ARG A 48 -11.45 -8.42 -1.87
CA ARG A 48 -12.06 -7.09 -1.99
C ARG A 48 -11.55 -6.18 -0.88
N LEU A 49 -10.62 -5.28 -1.18
CA LEU A 49 -10.07 -4.30 -0.23
C LEU A 49 -10.85 -2.99 -0.29
N ASN A 50 -11.39 -2.55 0.84
CA ASN A 50 -12.00 -1.24 1.01
C ASN A 50 -11.06 -0.30 1.79
N MET A 51 -10.79 0.87 1.21
CA MET A 51 -9.91 1.88 1.79
C MET A 51 -10.70 2.91 2.60
N ASP A 52 -10.70 2.74 3.92
CA ASP A 52 -11.34 3.66 4.86
C ASP A 52 -10.36 4.75 5.34
N LYS A 53 -10.72 6.02 5.16
CA LYS A 53 -9.92 7.17 5.60
C LYS A 53 -9.72 7.22 7.11
N SER A 54 -10.60 6.61 7.91
CA SER A 54 -10.41 6.50 9.36
C SER A 54 -9.10 5.78 9.73
N ARG A 55 -8.53 4.98 8.82
CA ARG A 55 -7.31 4.19 9.00
C ARG A 55 -6.03 4.89 8.58
N ILE A 56 -6.10 6.06 7.94
CA ILE A 56 -4.90 6.71 7.37
C ILE A 56 -3.80 6.98 8.40
N HIS A 57 -4.17 7.33 9.63
CA HIS A 57 -3.19 7.53 10.71
C HIS A 57 -2.38 6.26 10.98
N HIS A 58 -3.01 5.08 10.94
CA HIS A 58 -2.36 3.79 11.11
C HIS A 58 -1.39 3.47 9.96
N LEU A 59 -1.76 3.81 8.73
CA LEU A 59 -0.90 3.63 7.55
C LEU A 59 0.33 4.54 7.62
N LEU A 60 0.18 5.78 8.06
CA LEU A 60 1.29 6.72 8.25
C LEU A 60 2.14 6.40 9.50
N GLY A 61 1.62 5.60 10.44
CA GLY A 61 2.28 5.28 11.70
C GLY A 61 2.37 6.46 12.68
N ILE A 62 1.64 7.54 12.42
CA ILE A 62 1.77 8.80 13.15
C ILE A 62 1.31 8.66 14.62
N GLN A 63 0.38 7.75 14.93
CA GLN A 63 -0.01 7.46 16.33
C GLN A 63 1.15 6.98 17.20
N HIS A 64 2.23 6.44 16.62
CA HIS A 64 3.40 5.99 17.37
C HIS A 64 4.37 7.14 17.67
N ILE A 65 4.22 8.30 17.04
CA ILE A 65 5.07 9.47 17.24
C ILE A 65 4.54 10.33 18.39
N ASP A 66 3.23 10.58 18.42
CA ASP A 66 2.60 11.41 19.45
C ASP A 66 1.22 10.84 19.86
N SER A 67 1.23 9.68 20.51
CA SER A 67 0.01 8.99 20.91
C SER A 67 -0.88 9.77 21.89
N LYS A 68 -0.34 10.78 22.58
CA LYS A 68 -1.08 11.59 23.56
C LYS A 68 -1.86 12.72 22.88
N SER A 69 -1.24 13.40 21.93
CA SER A 69 -1.85 14.56 21.27
C SER A 69 -2.70 14.19 20.06
N ILE A 70 -2.47 13.01 19.45
CA ILE A 70 -3.20 12.58 18.26
C ILE A 70 -4.54 11.97 18.66
N ASN A 71 -5.61 12.74 18.44
CA ASN A 71 -6.97 12.23 18.54
C ASN A 71 -7.42 11.67 17.19
N LYS A 72 -7.72 10.36 17.15
CA LYS A 72 -8.13 9.66 15.92
C LYS A 72 -9.38 10.25 15.25
N LYS A 73 -10.29 10.84 16.04
CA LYS A 73 -11.54 11.42 15.52
C LYS A 73 -11.31 12.75 14.80
N THR A 74 -10.33 13.52 15.27
CA THR A 74 -10.02 14.85 14.72
C THR A 74 -8.79 14.85 13.81
N PHE A 75 -8.02 13.76 13.76
CA PHE A 75 -6.75 13.64 13.04
C PHE A 75 -6.73 14.25 11.64
N ILE A 76 -7.73 13.94 10.81
CA ILE A 76 -7.84 14.48 9.45
C ILE A 76 -8.02 16.00 9.49
N ASN A 77 -8.88 16.50 10.37
CA ASN A 77 -9.13 17.94 10.53
C ASN A 77 -7.91 18.64 11.12
N ASP A 78 -7.20 18.02 12.05
CA ASP A 78 -6.00 18.59 12.67
C ASP A 78 -4.86 18.75 11.66
N ILE A 79 -4.75 17.85 10.67
CA ILE A 79 -3.84 18.02 9.53
C ILE A 79 -4.33 19.13 8.60
N LYS A 80 -5.62 19.15 8.25
CA LYS A 80 -6.21 20.19 7.38
C LYS A 80 -6.09 21.60 7.96
N ASN A 81 -6.15 21.70 9.28
CA ASN A 81 -5.99 22.95 10.02
C ASN A 81 -4.52 23.27 10.34
N TYR A 82 -3.56 22.48 9.85
CA TYR A 82 -2.13 22.65 10.08
C TYR A 82 -1.69 22.56 11.56
N THR A 83 -2.53 22.00 12.43
CA THR A 83 -2.17 21.70 13.83
C THR A 83 -1.19 20.52 13.89
N ILE A 84 -1.34 19.54 12.99
CA ILE A 84 -0.41 18.42 12.84
C ILE A 84 0.35 18.57 11.51
N THR A 85 1.64 18.88 11.61
CA THR A 85 2.58 18.99 10.48
C THR A 85 3.80 18.10 10.71
N ILE A 86 4.64 17.92 9.69
CA ILE A 86 5.93 17.21 9.83
C ILE A 86 6.81 17.88 10.90
N ASP A 87 6.81 19.21 10.97
CA ASP A 87 7.61 19.94 11.94
C ASP A 87 7.04 19.80 13.35
N ALA A 88 5.73 19.81 13.52
CA ALA A 88 5.08 19.53 14.81
C ALA A 88 5.39 18.11 15.32
N LEU A 89 5.54 17.13 14.42
CA LEU A 89 5.98 15.77 14.76
C LEU A 89 7.47 15.67 15.11
N ARG A 90 8.22 16.78 15.06
CA ARG A 90 9.67 16.85 15.30
C ARG A 90 10.05 17.96 16.29
N ASP A 91 9.06 18.58 16.94
CA ASP A 91 9.19 19.76 17.82
C ASP A 91 10.00 19.54 19.11
N SER A 92 10.26 18.28 19.45
CA SER A 92 10.93 17.85 20.67
C SER A 92 11.79 16.63 20.41
N LYS A 93 12.83 16.43 21.22
CA LYS A 93 13.78 15.31 21.05
C LYS A 93 13.06 13.96 20.97
N GLY A 94 12.14 13.70 21.90
CA GLY A 94 11.40 12.44 21.94
C GLY A 94 10.49 12.21 20.72
N LYS A 95 9.82 13.25 20.21
CA LYS A 95 9.03 13.12 18.98
C LYS A 95 9.93 12.92 17.76
N LYS A 96 11.05 13.65 17.68
CA LYS A 96 12.04 13.52 16.60
C LYS A 96 12.60 12.10 16.49
N ASP A 97 12.93 11.46 17.61
CA ASP A 97 13.44 10.08 17.61
C ASP A 97 12.39 9.10 17.06
N ARG A 98 11.15 9.17 17.56
CA ARG A 98 10.05 8.32 17.07
C ARG A 98 9.65 8.64 15.63
N PHE A 99 9.75 9.91 15.22
CA PHE A 99 9.57 10.31 13.83
C PHE A 99 10.61 9.64 12.94
N ASN A 100 11.89 9.62 13.34
CA ASN A 100 12.94 8.96 12.57
C ASN A 100 12.68 7.45 12.42
N ASP A 101 12.13 6.79 13.45
CA ASP A 101 11.73 5.38 13.37
C ASP A 101 10.60 5.15 12.36
N MET A 102 9.64 6.08 12.28
CA MET A 102 8.49 6.00 11.37
C MET A 102 8.73 6.65 10.00
N LYS A 103 9.87 7.33 9.80
CA LYS A 103 10.12 8.17 8.63
C LYS A 103 9.96 7.42 7.32
N ASP A 104 10.54 6.23 7.21
CA ASP A 104 10.46 5.43 5.99
C ASP A 104 9.01 5.05 5.66
N ARG A 105 8.20 4.74 6.67
CA ARG A 105 6.77 4.46 6.50
C ARG A 105 6.02 5.68 6.00
N ILE A 106 6.29 6.85 6.58
CA ILE A 106 5.67 8.12 6.14
C ILE A 106 6.05 8.39 4.68
N LEU A 107 7.33 8.30 4.30
CA LEU A 107 7.78 8.56 2.94
C LEU A 107 7.22 7.55 1.93
N MET A 108 7.22 6.26 2.29
CA MET A 108 6.71 5.19 1.41
C MET A 108 5.20 5.20 1.23
N PHE A 109 4.45 5.93 2.06
CA PHE A 109 3.04 6.18 1.81
C PHE A 109 2.81 6.85 0.45
N SER A 110 3.78 7.64 -0.05
CA SER A 110 3.72 8.18 -1.41
C SER A 110 3.57 7.12 -2.50
N CYS A 111 4.03 5.88 -2.25
CA CYS A 111 4.00 4.79 -3.22
C CYS A 111 2.76 3.90 -3.06
N LEU A 112 1.77 4.30 -2.25
CA LEU A 112 0.61 3.46 -1.95
C LEU A 112 -0.19 3.08 -3.21
N ASN A 113 -0.39 4.00 -4.16
CA ASN A 113 -1.09 3.67 -5.41
C ASN A 113 -0.31 2.63 -6.23
N TYR A 114 1.00 2.83 -6.35
CA TYR A 114 1.87 1.89 -7.04
C TYR A 114 1.84 0.50 -6.39
N LEU A 115 1.90 0.42 -5.05
CA LEU A 115 1.78 -0.84 -4.33
C LEU A 115 0.44 -1.53 -4.62
N LEU A 116 -0.67 -0.81 -4.52
CA LEU A 116 -2.02 -1.37 -4.74
C LEU A 116 -2.18 -1.90 -6.17
N GLU A 117 -1.54 -1.30 -7.16
CA GLU A 117 -1.62 -1.72 -8.56
C GLU A 117 -0.53 -2.71 -8.98
N ASN A 118 0.50 -2.96 -8.18
CA ASN A 118 1.65 -3.78 -8.58
C ASN A 118 2.09 -4.74 -7.47
N CYS A 119 1.18 -5.25 -6.65
CA CYS A 119 1.53 -6.13 -5.53
C CYS A 119 1.53 -7.61 -5.90
N THR A 120 2.33 -8.36 -5.15
CA THR A 120 2.13 -9.81 -4.93
C THR A 120 1.46 -9.98 -3.57
N TYR A 121 0.53 -10.93 -3.47
CA TYR A 121 -0.13 -11.27 -2.22
C TYR A 121 0.65 -12.36 -1.49
N PHE A 122 0.82 -12.21 -0.18
CA PHE A 122 1.34 -13.25 0.70
C PHE A 122 0.29 -13.59 1.76
N TYR A 123 -0.08 -14.86 1.86
CA TYR A 123 -1.08 -15.32 2.81
C TYR A 123 -0.50 -15.51 4.20
N VAL A 124 -1.26 -15.11 5.22
CA VAL A 124 -0.87 -15.15 6.63
C VAL A 124 -1.81 -16.08 7.38
N ASP A 125 -1.38 -17.31 7.59
CA ASP A 125 -2.14 -18.36 8.28
C ASP A 125 -2.29 -18.12 9.79
N THR A 126 -1.29 -17.49 10.42
CA THR A 126 -1.28 -17.21 11.86
C THR A 126 -2.20 -16.06 12.28
N GLY A 127 -2.79 -15.34 11.34
CA GLY A 127 -3.61 -14.14 11.58
C GLY A 127 -2.81 -12.89 12.01
N LYS A 128 -1.47 -12.96 12.01
CA LYS A 128 -0.58 -11.84 12.33
C LYS A 128 0.64 -11.81 11.42
N VAL A 129 1.09 -10.61 11.07
CA VAL A 129 2.31 -10.41 10.31
C VAL A 129 3.49 -11.09 11.01
N PRO A 130 4.28 -11.95 10.32
CA PRO A 130 5.41 -12.63 10.92
C PRO A 130 6.39 -11.67 11.60
N LYS A 131 6.88 -12.01 12.79
CA LYS A 131 7.80 -11.16 13.59
C LYS A 131 7.21 -9.77 13.92
N SER A 132 5.89 -9.67 14.03
CA SER A 132 5.14 -8.46 14.37
C SER A 132 3.85 -8.81 15.12
N MET A 133 3.21 -7.81 15.73
CA MET A 133 1.91 -7.95 16.40
C MET A 133 0.75 -7.41 15.54
N VAL A 134 1.04 -6.96 14.32
CA VAL A 134 0.03 -6.41 13.40
C VAL A 134 -0.86 -7.56 12.90
N PRO A 135 -2.19 -7.49 13.06
CA PRO A 135 -3.09 -8.51 12.51
C PRO A 135 -3.13 -8.42 10.98
N ALA A 136 -3.18 -9.57 10.33
CA ALA A 136 -3.26 -9.68 8.87
C ALA A 136 -3.73 -11.07 8.45
N ASP A 137 -4.54 -11.11 7.39
CA ASP A 137 -4.80 -12.33 6.61
C ASP A 137 -3.94 -12.35 5.34
N PHE A 138 -3.59 -11.17 4.81
CA PHE A 138 -2.66 -11.02 3.70
C PHE A 138 -1.72 -9.85 3.89
N LEU A 139 -0.55 -9.96 3.25
CA LEU A 139 0.36 -8.87 2.97
C LEU A 139 0.38 -8.62 1.46
N LEU A 140 0.00 -7.41 1.03
CA LEU A 140 0.30 -6.94 -0.32
C LEU A 140 1.73 -6.43 -0.30
N PHE A 141 2.60 -6.99 -1.12
CA PHE A 141 4.02 -6.69 -1.12
C PHE A 141 4.51 -6.20 -2.47
N ASN A 142 5.42 -5.23 -2.44
CA ASN A 142 6.31 -4.90 -3.55
C ASN A 142 7.67 -4.42 -2.98
N LYS A 143 8.75 -4.63 -3.73
CA LYS A 143 10.08 -4.08 -3.43
C LYS A 143 10.24 -2.72 -4.11
N ILE A 144 10.32 -1.65 -3.32
CA ILE A 144 10.38 -0.26 -3.78
C ILE A 144 11.61 0.43 -3.20
N SER A 145 12.46 1.01 -4.06
CA SER A 145 13.75 1.59 -3.67
C SER A 145 14.56 0.66 -2.76
N GLU A 146 14.69 -0.60 -3.18
CA GLU A 146 15.31 -1.71 -2.45
C GLU A 146 14.66 -2.15 -1.13
N LYS A 147 13.67 -1.42 -0.62
CA LYS A 147 12.97 -1.75 0.63
C LYS A 147 11.74 -2.62 0.35
N GLY A 148 11.39 -3.48 1.31
CA GLY A 148 10.13 -4.21 1.23
C GLY A 148 9.00 -3.33 1.74
N VAL A 149 8.03 -3.02 0.88
CA VAL A 149 6.84 -2.24 1.23
C VAL A 149 5.65 -3.17 1.25
N GLN A 150 4.95 -3.20 2.39
CA GLN A 150 3.91 -4.17 2.68
C GLN A 150 2.67 -3.49 3.22
N LEU A 151 1.51 -3.76 2.63
CA LEU A 151 0.22 -3.38 3.20
C LEU A 151 -0.41 -4.62 3.86
N ALA A 152 -0.49 -4.59 5.19
CA ALA A 152 -1.22 -5.59 5.95
C ALA A 152 -2.72 -5.33 5.82
N ILE A 153 -3.47 -6.35 5.42
CA ILE A 153 -4.93 -6.31 5.32
C ILE A 153 -5.55 -7.43 6.15
N GLU A 154 -6.70 -7.13 6.74
CA GLU A 154 -7.47 -8.06 7.58
C GLU A 154 -8.93 -8.03 7.11
N LYS A 155 -9.58 -9.20 7.10
CA LYS A 155 -10.97 -9.39 6.74
C LYS A 155 -11.87 -8.73 7.78
N ASN A 156 -12.93 -8.08 7.32
CA ASN A 156 -13.97 -7.54 8.19
C ASN A 156 -14.85 -8.67 8.75
N LYS A 157 -15.55 -8.37 9.85
CA LYS A 157 -16.45 -9.31 10.53
C LYS A 157 -17.54 -9.87 9.62
N ASP A 158 -18.00 -9.07 8.66
CA ASP A 158 -19.07 -9.42 7.73
C ASP A 158 -18.55 -10.26 6.54
N ASN A 159 -17.26 -10.63 6.56
CA ASN A 159 -16.57 -11.49 5.60
C ASN A 159 -16.54 -11.06 4.12
N GLU A 160 -17.14 -9.93 3.76
CA GLU A 160 -17.19 -9.47 2.37
C GLU A 160 -15.94 -8.67 1.95
N PHE A 161 -15.41 -7.85 2.85
CA PHE A 161 -14.33 -6.91 2.55
C PHE A 161 -13.14 -7.09 3.48
N TYR A 162 -11.97 -6.76 2.97
CA TYR A 162 -10.76 -6.52 3.73
C TYR A 162 -10.60 -5.03 3.99
N LYS A 163 -9.96 -4.69 5.10
CA LYS A 163 -9.55 -3.34 5.47
C LYS A 163 -8.02 -3.26 5.54
N ALA A 164 -7.48 -2.10 5.19
CA ALA A 164 -6.07 -1.79 5.41
C ALA A 164 -5.80 -1.59 6.91
N VAL A 165 -4.80 -2.29 7.44
CA VAL A 165 -4.43 -2.27 8.86
C VAL A 165 -3.17 -1.44 9.10
N SER A 166 -2.11 -1.70 8.34
CA SER A 166 -0.82 -1.02 8.51
C SER A 166 0.01 -1.08 7.24
N LEU A 167 0.73 0.01 6.96
CA LEU A 167 1.83 0.01 6.00
C LEU A 167 3.13 -0.30 6.76
N LEU A 168 3.84 -1.32 6.32
CA LEU A 168 5.10 -1.79 6.90
C LEU A 168 6.20 -1.57 5.87
N VAL A 169 7.37 -1.12 6.35
CA VAL A 169 8.55 -0.91 5.51
C VAL A 169 9.73 -1.59 6.16
N THR A 170 10.36 -2.49 5.42
CA THR A 170 11.56 -3.22 5.84
C THR A 170 12.82 -2.64 5.18
N ARG A 171 13.98 -2.88 5.78
CA ARG A 171 15.27 -2.42 5.23
C ARG A 171 15.66 -3.27 4.03
N ALA A 172 16.51 -2.72 3.17
CA ALA A 172 16.96 -3.40 1.95
C ALA A 172 17.62 -4.77 2.21
N ALA A 173 18.48 -4.86 3.22
CA ALA A 173 19.15 -6.11 3.60
C ALA A 173 18.20 -7.19 4.16
N SER A 174 16.93 -6.86 4.42
CA SER A 174 15.94 -7.77 4.99
C SER A 174 14.55 -7.44 4.44
N TYR A 175 14.45 -7.18 3.13
CA TYR A 175 13.24 -6.67 2.52
C TYR A 175 12.06 -7.66 2.66
N ASP A 176 12.39 -8.94 2.69
CA ASP A 176 11.52 -10.11 2.77
C ASP A 176 11.23 -10.57 4.20
N LYS A 177 11.70 -9.86 5.24
CA LYS A 177 11.64 -10.26 6.67
C LYS A 177 10.29 -10.85 7.13
N HIS A 178 9.19 -10.35 6.57
CA HIS A 178 7.82 -10.70 6.94
C HIS A 178 7.14 -11.67 5.95
N ILE A 179 7.76 -11.98 4.82
CA ILE A 179 7.15 -12.73 3.70
C ILE A 179 7.94 -13.96 3.26
N ALA A 180 9.19 -14.12 3.74
CA ALA A 180 10.11 -15.16 3.27
C ALA A 180 9.53 -16.58 3.34
N ASP A 181 8.74 -16.88 4.37
CA ASP A 181 8.19 -18.21 4.65
C ASP A 181 6.68 -18.31 4.34
N LEU A 182 6.11 -17.34 3.61
CA LEU A 182 4.68 -17.28 3.32
C LEU A 182 4.38 -17.73 1.89
N ASP A 183 3.24 -18.41 1.73
CA ASP A 183 2.68 -18.70 0.40
C ASP A 183 2.35 -17.39 -0.32
N ASN A 184 2.75 -17.31 -1.60
CA ASN A 184 2.52 -16.15 -2.42
C ASN A 184 1.59 -16.43 -3.60
N TYR A 185 0.84 -15.40 -3.97
CA TYR A 185 -0.14 -15.43 -5.05
C TYR A 185 0.01 -14.18 -5.91
N GLN A 186 0.05 -14.40 -7.22
CA GLN A 186 0.10 -13.31 -8.19
C GLN A 186 -1.30 -12.79 -8.46
N VAL A 187 -1.41 -11.47 -8.64
CA VAL A 187 -2.65 -10.83 -9.12
C VAL A 187 -2.75 -11.09 -10.62
N VAL A 188 -3.89 -11.63 -11.06
CA VAL A 188 -4.18 -11.83 -12.50
C VAL A 188 -5.13 -10.77 -13.04
N GLU A 189 -5.94 -10.18 -12.17
CA GLU A 189 -6.87 -9.09 -12.52
C GLU A 189 -7.09 -8.17 -11.31
N LEU A 190 -7.13 -6.87 -11.56
CA LEU A 190 -7.53 -5.85 -10.59
C LEU A 190 -8.65 -5.00 -11.17
N ASN A 191 -9.80 -5.02 -10.50
CA ASN A 191 -10.92 -4.11 -10.72
C ASN A 191 -10.96 -3.04 -9.63
N ILE A 192 -10.94 -1.77 -10.01
CA ILE A 192 -11.11 -0.64 -9.10
C ILE A 192 -12.51 -0.07 -9.31
N TRP A 193 -13.33 -0.21 -8.29
CA TRP A 193 -14.71 0.26 -8.26
C TRP A 193 -14.81 1.55 -7.47
N GLY A 194 -15.56 2.52 -7.99
CA GLY A 194 -15.92 3.75 -7.29
C GLY A 194 -17.26 3.66 -6.57
N CYS A 195 -17.72 4.81 -6.07
CA CYS A 195 -19.06 4.95 -5.53
C CYS A 195 -20.13 4.45 -6.54
N ASN A 196 -21.20 3.85 -6.03
CA ASN A 196 -22.32 3.30 -6.81
C ASN A 196 -21.93 2.14 -7.75
N ASN A 197 -20.93 1.33 -7.39
CA ASN A 197 -20.48 0.17 -8.17
C ASN A 197 -20.04 0.50 -9.61
N LYS A 198 -19.58 1.74 -9.84
CA LYS A 198 -19.02 2.13 -11.14
C LYS A 198 -17.59 1.62 -11.27
N LEU A 199 -17.31 0.81 -12.29
CA LEU A 199 -15.94 0.43 -12.62
C LEU A 199 -15.16 1.68 -13.08
N ILE A 200 -14.08 2.00 -12.36
CA ILE A 200 -13.19 3.13 -12.66
C ILE A 200 -12.02 2.67 -13.54
N LYS A 201 -11.42 1.53 -13.18
CA LYS A 201 -10.23 0.99 -13.84
C LYS A 201 -10.26 -0.53 -13.76
N ASN A 202 -9.83 -1.18 -14.82
CA ASN A 202 -9.58 -2.61 -14.86
C ASN A 202 -8.16 -2.83 -15.39
N ILE A 203 -7.43 -3.75 -14.77
CA ILE A 203 -6.06 -4.12 -15.12
C ILE A 203 -6.00 -5.64 -15.21
N TYR A 204 -5.61 -6.16 -16.37
CA TYR A 204 -5.25 -7.56 -16.55
C TYR A 204 -3.74 -7.70 -16.47
N TYR A 205 -3.28 -8.59 -15.61
CA TYR A 205 -1.86 -8.92 -15.50
C TYR A 205 -1.62 -10.16 -16.33
N SER A 206 -0.92 -10.01 -17.45
CA SER A 206 -0.53 -11.14 -18.29
C SER A 206 0.25 -12.15 -17.44
N ASN A 207 -0.18 -13.41 -17.45
CA ASN A 207 0.62 -14.50 -16.89
C ASN A 207 1.98 -14.50 -17.62
N GLU A 208 3.09 -14.77 -16.94
CA GLU A 208 4.39 -14.97 -17.60
C GLU A 208 4.30 -16.04 -18.72
N VAL A 209 3.39 -17.00 -18.56
CA VAL A 209 3.02 -18.00 -19.57
C VAL A 209 2.50 -17.37 -20.87
N GLU A 210 1.71 -16.29 -20.82
CA GLU A 210 1.23 -15.60 -22.03
C GLU A 210 2.35 -14.78 -22.69
N LYS A 211 3.28 -14.22 -21.90
CA LYS A 211 4.48 -13.56 -22.43
C LYS A 211 5.43 -14.55 -23.11
N GLU A 212 5.61 -15.75 -22.54
CA GLU A 212 6.39 -16.83 -23.15
C GLU A 212 5.72 -17.40 -24.40
N ILE A 213 4.39 -17.62 -24.39
CA ILE A 213 3.65 -18.07 -25.57
C ILE A 213 3.70 -17.01 -26.69
N ALA A 214 3.54 -15.73 -26.36
CA ALA A 214 3.65 -14.64 -27.33
C ALA A 214 5.09 -14.50 -27.89
N ALA A 215 6.11 -14.67 -27.05
CA ALA A 215 7.51 -14.67 -27.48
C ALA A 215 7.86 -15.88 -28.36
N THR A 216 7.31 -17.05 -28.06
CA THR A 216 7.52 -18.30 -28.81
C THR A 216 6.82 -18.26 -30.16
N ASN A 217 5.57 -17.77 -30.21
CA ASN A 217 4.82 -17.59 -31.46
C ASN A 217 5.48 -16.56 -32.39
N ASN A 218 6.04 -15.47 -31.87
CA ASN A 218 6.81 -14.51 -32.65
C ASN A 218 8.12 -15.10 -33.21
N ARG A 219 8.80 -15.99 -32.48
CA ARG A 219 9.97 -16.73 -33.00
C ARG A 219 9.57 -17.70 -34.11
N PHE A 220 8.45 -18.40 -33.98
CA PHE A 220 7.95 -19.36 -34.98
C PHE A 220 7.53 -18.66 -36.29
N LEU A 221 6.84 -17.52 -36.18
CA LEU A 221 6.44 -16.71 -37.35
C LEU A 221 7.64 -16.09 -38.09
N ASN A 222 8.73 -15.77 -37.38
CA ASN A 222 9.96 -15.31 -38.01
C ASN A 222 10.77 -16.44 -38.67
N TYR A 223 10.56 -17.70 -38.25
CA TYR A 223 11.18 -18.87 -38.86
C TYR A 223 10.47 -19.28 -40.17
N LEU A 224 9.16 -19.05 -40.27
CA LEU A 224 8.35 -19.30 -41.47
C LEU A 224 8.47 -18.20 -42.55
N LYS A 225 9.19 -17.12 -42.26
CA LYS A 225 9.46 -15.99 -43.19
C LYS A 225 10.88 -16.00 -43.77
N LYS A 226 11.65 -17.07 -43.55
CA LYS A 226 12.92 -17.35 -44.22
C LYS A 226 12.73 -18.53 -45.17
#